data_AF-A0A8S2HD04-F1
#
_entry.id   AF-A0A8S2HD04-F1
#
_cell.length_a   1.000
_cell.length_b   1.000
_cell.length_c   1.000
_cell.angle_alpha   90.00
_cell.angle_beta   90.00
_cell.angle_gamma   90.00
#
_symmetry.space_group_name_H-M   'P 1'
#
loop_
_entity.id
_entity.type
_entity.pdbx_description
1 polymer ?
#
loop_
_entity_poly.entity_id
_entity_poly.type
_entity_poly.pdbx_seq_one_letter_code
_entity_poly.pdbx_strand_id
1 'polypeptide(L)'
;MTDNELCPLINKWIYHELWNCSNTPSRENCIAYGKALINIASADGFLGDEELNWVLGYIAAIGATADVIENIKAYKANSEQFDDIFKNVQATTSSKTGLIYDGFKAASADNVLHEKEKEAISKLADKFGLKPNVIEQIEQIFRDEQQLKQKRIQLLFPDGYPDFTKYKTRTACTDSEKAELFADFFKQEVYKAKEDDVPFHYHVTNTVQTKINNVLKQKNIETPEITANVVFKTVEKHVTRTRQRTQQVSQKLHTVTRSLSNKAVHQQHISWLQVYQSSQLYWQSDGEDHEGPIDADFGSRMYPSTPSS
;
A
#
# COMPACT_ATOMS: atom_id res chain seq x y z
N MET A 1 -8.63 14.33 4.71
CA MET A 1 -7.65 13.32 5.14
C MET A 1 -6.56 13.28 4.10
N THR A 2 -5.34 13.60 4.49
CA THR A 2 -4.14 13.42 3.68
C THR A 2 -3.73 11.94 3.68
N ASP A 3 -2.88 11.51 2.73
CA ASP A 3 -2.34 10.14 2.71
C ASP A 3 -1.63 9.80 4.03
N ASN A 4 -1.00 10.79 4.67
CA ASN A 4 -0.34 10.67 5.97
C ASN A 4 -1.30 10.37 7.13
N GLU A 5 -2.60 10.69 6.98
CA GLU A 5 -3.63 10.40 7.98
C GLU A 5 -4.41 9.12 7.65
N LEU A 6 -4.50 8.76 6.36
CA LEU A 6 -5.24 7.60 5.88
C LEU A 6 -4.52 6.28 6.15
N CYS A 7 -3.22 6.19 5.87
CA CYS A 7 -2.46 4.96 6.06
C CYS A 7 -2.48 4.47 7.52
N PRO A 8 -2.20 5.32 8.54
CA PRO A 8 -2.28 4.90 9.94
C PRO A 8 -3.67 4.40 10.35
N LEU A 9 -4.74 5.00 9.82
CA LEU A 9 -6.11 4.59 10.11
C LEU A 9 -6.42 3.21 9.55
N ILE A 10 -6.04 2.96 8.29
CA ILE A 10 -6.20 1.65 7.63
C ILE A 10 -5.42 0.58 8.40
N ASN A 11 -4.15 0.84 8.68
CA ASN A 11 -3.26 -0.10 9.36
C ASN A 11 -3.80 -0.44 10.76
N LYS A 12 -4.30 0.56 11.49
CA LYS A 12 -4.90 0.34 12.81
C LYS A 12 -6.17 -0.49 12.71
N TRP A 13 -7.03 -0.20 11.74
CA TRP A 13 -8.27 -0.97 11.54
C TRP A 13 -7.97 -2.42 11.20
N ILE A 14 -7.12 -2.70 10.20
CA ILE A 14 -6.84 -4.08 9.80
C ILE A 14 -6.12 -4.87 10.89
N TYR A 15 -5.20 -4.24 11.64
CA TYR A 15 -4.49 -4.90 12.73
C TYR A 15 -5.40 -5.16 13.94
N HIS A 16 -6.38 -4.28 14.16
CA HIS A 16 -7.45 -4.51 15.13
C HIS A 16 -8.37 -5.65 14.69
N GLU A 17 -8.78 -5.71 13.42
CA GLU A 17 -9.63 -6.79 12.92
C GLU A 17 -8.94 -8.15 12.95
N LEU A 18 -7.64 -8.21 12.64
CA LEU A 18 -6.88 -9.46 12.62
C LEU A 18 -6.46 -9.92 14.02
N TRP A 19 -6.02 -8.99 14.87
CA TRP A 19 -5.30 -9.31 16.11
C TRP A 19 -5.85 -8.62 17.35
N ASN A 20 -6.93 -7.84 17.22
CA ASN A 20 -7.47 -6.98 18.28
C ASN A 20 -6.41 -6.05 18.90
N CYS A 21 -5.42 -5.64 18.09
CA CYS A 21 -4.28 -4.85 18.51
C CYS A 21 -4.35 -3.43 17.95
N SER A 22 -4.05 -2.44 18.78
CA SER A 22 -4.09 -1.02 18.38
C SER A 22 -2.75 -0.46 17.90
N ASN A 23 -1.65 -1.20 18.12
CA ASN A 23 -0.29 -0.76 17.79
C ASN A 23 0.18 -1.43 16.52
N THR A 24 0.69 -0.64 15.56
CA THR A 24 1.32 -1.17 14.36
C THR A 24 2.73 -1.68 14.68
N PRO A 25 3.19 -2.77 14.05
CA PRO A 25 4.56 -3.26 14.21
C PRO A 25 5.59 -2.22 13.71
N SER A 26 6.80 -2.27 14.28
CA SER A 26 7.92 -1.47 13.77
C SER A 26 8.39 -2.00 12.41
N ARG A 27 9.17 -1.17 11.72
CA ARG A 27 9.79 -1.51 10.43
C ARG A 27 10.61 -2.80 10.51
N GLU A 28 11.45 -2.91 11.53
CA GLU A 28 12.34 -4.06 11.75
C GLU A 28 11.55 -5.33 12.05
N ASN A 29 10.45 -5.20 12.80
CA ASN A 29 9.56 -6.32 13.08
C ASN A 29 8.89 -6.83 11.80
N CYS A 30 8.41 -5.94 10.92
CA CYS A 30 7.83 -6.33 9.63
C CYS A 30 8.83 -7.11 8.76
N ILE A 31 10.08 -6.64 8.68
CA ILE A 31 11.13 -7.32 7.90
C ILE A 31 11.40 -8.72 8.46
N ALA A 32 11.65 -8.83 9.77
CA ALA A 32 11.93 -10.12 10.38
C ALA A 32 10.75 -11.10 10.24
N TYR A 33 9.52 -10.61 10.42
CA TYR A 33 8.31 -11.41 10.26
C TYR A 33 8.12 -11.90 8.83
N GLY A 34 8.27 -11.01 7.83
CA GLY A 34 8.15 -11.38 6.42
C GLY A 34 9.21 -12.38 5.97
N LYS A 35 10.48 -12.20 6.39
CA LYS A 35 11.55 -13.17 6.12
C LYS A 35 11.27 -14.53 6.74
N ALA A 36 10.77 -14.56 7.97
CA ALA A 36 10.42 -15.81 8.64
C ALA A 36 9.28 -16.53 7.91
N LEU A 37 8.24 -15.81 7.46
CA LEU A 37 7.17 -16.38 6.64
C LEU A 37 7.69 -16.95 5.31
N ILE A 38 8.60 -16.24 4.62
CA ILE A 38 9.24 -16.77 3.40
C ILE A 38 9.98 -18.07 3.69
N ASN A 39 10.77 -18.14 4.76
CA ASN A 39 11.48 -19.38 5.13
C ASN A 39 10.53 -20.54 5.46
N ILE A 40 9.37 -20.26 6.05
CA ILE A 40 8.35 -21.27 6.33
C ILE A 40 7.73 -21.79 5.03
N ALA A 41 7.22 -20.89 4.19
CA ALA A 41 6.56 -21.24 2.93
C ALA A 41 7.52 -21.99 1.98
N SER A 42 8.76 -21.54 1.91
CA SER A 42 9.79 -22.16 1.03
C SER A 42 10.47 -23.42 1.57
N ALA A 43 9.95 -24.02 2.65
CA ALA A 43 10.58 -25.13 3.32
C ALA A 43 10.66 -26.41 2.48
N ASP A 44 9.78 -26.55 1.49
CA ASP A 44 9.77 -27.69 0.58
C ASP A 44 10.90 -27.63 -0.48
N GLY A 45 11.53 -26.46 -0.63
CA GLY A 45 12.59 -26.12 -1.57
C GLY A 45 12.14 -25.17 -2.69
N PHE A 46 10.87 -24.79 -2.74
CA PHE A 46 10.26 -23.94 -3.75
C PHE A 46 9.42 -22.86 -3.06
N LEU A 47 9.37 -21.65 -3.64
CA LEU A 47 8.47 -20.59 -3.16
C LEU A 47 7.57 -20.21 -4.33
N GLY A 48 6.29 -20.52 -4.23
CA GLY A 48 5.29 -20.18 -5.22
C GLY A 48 5.01 -18.68 -5.28
N ASP A 49 4.52 -18.21 -6.44
CA ASP A 49 4.12 -16.82 -6.62
C ASP A 49 2.94 -16.47 -5.70
N GLU A 50 1.99 -17.38 -5.50
CA GLU A 50 0.85 -17.22 -4.60
C GLU A 50 1.29 -17.01 -3.15
N GLU A 51 2.24 -17.80 -2.66
CA GLU A 51 2.78 -17.72 -1.30
C GLU A 51 3.55 -16.41 -1.08
N LEU A 52 4.44 -16.06 -2.02
CA LEU A 52 5.18 -14.81 -1.95
C LEU A 52 4.22 -13.61 -1.97
N ASN A 53 3.25 -13.60 -2.89
CA ASN A 53 2.27 -12.52 -2.97
C ASN A 53 1.41 -12.43 -1.70
N TRP A 54 1.08 -13.56 -1.09
CA TRP A 54 0.39 -13.59 0.19
C TRP A 54 1.22 -12.91 1.28
N VAL A 55 2.50 -13.28 1.42
CA VAL A 55 3.40 -12.68 2.43
C VAL A 55 3.54 -11.18 2.21
N LEU A 56 3.83 -10.75 0.98
CA LEU A 56 4.00 -9.32 0.66
C LEU A 56 2.70 -8.54 0.89
N GLY A 57 1.56 -9.10 0.47
CA GLY A 57 0.25 -8.48 0.67
C GLY A 57 -0.13 -8.35 2.15
N TYR A 58 0.14 -9.39 2.94
CA TYR A 58 -0.08 -9.38 4.38
C TYR A 58 0.77 -8.31 5.08
N ILE A 59 2.08 -8.29 4.82
CA ILE A 59 3.01 -7.31 5.41
C ILE A 59 2.66 -5.88 4.97
N ALA A 60 2.25 -5.69 3.72
CA ALA A 60 1.77 -4.40 3.23
C ALA A 60 0.49 -3.96 3.94
N ALA A 61 -0.47 -4.87 4.13
CA ALA A 61 -1.74 -4.58 4.78
C ALA A 61 -1.55 -4.11 6.23
N ILE A 62 -0.63 -4.72 6.99
CA ILE A 62 -0.35 -4.31 8.37
C ILE A 62 0.50 -3.03 8.48
N GLY A 63 0.79 -2.38 7.35
CA GLY A 63 1.33 -1.03 7.31
C GLY A 63 2.81 -0.89 6.95
N ALA A 64 3.43 -1.94 6.42
CA ALA A 64 4.80 -1.84 5.94
C ALA A 64 4.91 -0.85 4.76
N THR A 65 6.01 -0.10 4.75
CA THR A 65 6.34 0.85 3.68
C THR A 65 6.83 0.11 2.43
N ALA A 66 6.81 0.78 1.28
CA ALA A 66 7.25 0.18 0.01
C ALA A 66 8.70 -0.34 0.06
N ASP A 67 9.62 0.36 0.75
CA ASP A 67 11.00 -0.09 0.91
C ASP A 67 11.12 -1.39 1.73
N VAL A 68 10.23 -1.61 2.69
CA VAL A 68 10.16 -2.86 3.46
C VAL A 68 9.68 -4.00 2.58
N ILE A 69 8.64 -3.76 1.77
CA ILE A 69 8.12 -4.76 0.83
C ILE A 69 9.19 -5.16 -0.18
N GLU A 70 9.92 -4.20 -0.76
CA GLU A 70 11.02 -4.50 -1.67
C GLU A 70 12.17 -5.24 -0.97
N ASN A 71 12.45 -4.93 0.29
CA ASN A 71 13.46 -5.67 1.08
C ASN A 71 13.06 -7.14 1.26
N ILE A 72 11.81 -7.41 1.65
CA ILE A 72 11.29 -8.76 1.84
C ILE A 72 11.23 -9.51 0.51
N LYS A 73 10.80 -8.85 -0.57
CA LYS A 73 10.75 -9.43 -1.91
C LYS A 73 12.13 -9.83 -2.45
N ALA A 74 13.17 -9.07 -2.11
CA ALA A 74 14.55 -9.37 -2.50
C ALA A 74 15.20 -10.47 -1.63
N TYR A 75 14.56 -10.88 -0.54
CA TYR A 75 15.07 -11.90 0.37
C TYR A 75 15.07 -13.28 -0.29
N LYS A 76 16.17 -14.01 -0.15
CA LYS A 76 16.28 -15.39 -0.62
C LYS A 76 15.94 -16.34 0.53
N ALA A 77 14.98 -17.21 0.30
CA ALA A 77 14.64 -18.33 1.17
C ALA A 77 15.89 -19.06 1.69
N ASN A 78 15.87 -19.45 2.97
CA ASN A 78 16.92 -20.21 3.65
C ASN A 78 18.32 -19.54 3.67
N SER A 79 18.42 -18.25 3.34
CA SER A 79 19.69 -17.52 3.40
C SER A 79 20.11 -17.12 4.81
N GLU A 80 19.17 -17.07 5.75
CA GLU A 80 19.41 -16.75 7.17
C GLU A 80 18.71 -17.79 8.05
N GLN A 81 19.33 -18.16 9.18
CA GLN A 81 18.67 -18.98 10.19
C GLN A 81 17.66 -18.13 10.97
N PHE A 82 16.62 -18.75 11.53
CA PHE A 82 15.62 -18.02 12.33
C PHE A 82 16.24 -17.21 13.49
N ASP A 83 17.28 -17.73 14.13
CA ASP A 83 17.95 -17.03 15.24
C ASP A 83 18.61 -15.73 14.77
N ASP A 84 19.11 -15.69 13.54
CA ASP A 84 19.68 -14.49 12.93
C ASP A 84 18.58 -13.49 12.53
N ILE A 85 17.47 -14.00 11.97
CA ILE A 85 16.31 -13.17 11.57
C ILE A 85 15.76 -12.40 12.77
N PHE A 86 15.69 -13.04 13.95
CA PHE A 86 15.12 -12.43 15.16
C PHE A 86 16.14 -11.78 16.09
N LYS A 87 17.43 -11.78 15.74
CA LYS A 87 18.52 -11.32 16.62
C LYS A 87 18.31 -9.89 17.17
N ASN A 88 17.70 -9.01 16.38
CA ASN A 88 17.49 -7.61 16.70
C ASN A 88 16.00 -7.24 16.93
N VAL A 89 15.13 -8.24 17.07
CA VAL A 89 13.68 -8.04 17.21
C VAL A 89 13.20 -8.64 18.53
N GLN A 90 12.56 -7.83 19.36
CA GLN A 90 11.92 -8.32 20.58
C GLN A 90 10.60 -9.03 20.22
N ALA A 91 10.67 -10.33 19.96
CA ALA A 91 9.49 -11.16 19.76
C ALA A 91 8.84 -11.52 21.12
N THR A 92 7.65 -11.00 21.39
CA THR A 92 6.83 -11.47 22.53
C THR A 92 6.31 -12.88 22.27
N THR A 93 5.92 -13.60 23.32
CA THR A 93 5.31 -14.94 23.18
C THR A 93 4.07 -14.92 22.26
N SER A 94 3.24 -13.88 22.33
CA SER A 94 2.08 -13.72 21.46
C SER A 94 2.45 -13.55 19.98
N SER A 95 3.57 -12.87 19.71
CA SER A 95 4.11 -12.72 18.35
C SER A 95 4.59 -14.05 17.77
N LYS A 96 5.07 -14.97 18.61
CA LYS A 96 5.54 -16.30 18.20
C LYS A 96 4.38 -17.20 17.75
N THR A 97 3.30 -17.26 18.53
CA THR A 97 2.11 -18.05 18.13
C THR A 97 1.40 -17.47 16.92
N GLY A 98 1.35 -16.13 16.81
CA GLY A 98 0.84 -15.46 15.60
C GLY A 98 1.65 -15.83 14.36
N LEU A 99 2.99 -15.87 14.46
CA LEU A 99 3.85 -16.26 13.34
C LEU A 99 3.66 -17.71 12.90
N ILE A 100 3.48 -18.64 13.83
CA ILE A 100 3.16 -20.05 13.48
C ILE A 100 1.85 -20.13 12.71
N TYR A 101 0.82 -19.43 13.18
CA TYR A 101 -0.48 -19.38 12.53
C TYR A 101 -0.42 -18.73 11.13
N ASP A 102 0.25 -17.59 11.01
CA ASP A 102 0.43 -16.93 9.71
C ASP A 102 1.34 -17.75 8.79
N GLY A 103 2.25 -18.56 9.35
CA GLY A 103 3.05 -19.52 8.62
C GLY A 103 2.19 -20.58 7.91
N PHE A 104 1.17 -21.12 8.59
CA PHE A 104 0.18 -21.99 7.94
C PHE A 104 -0.56 -21.26 6.81
N LYS A 105 -0.98 -20.01 7.04
CA LYS A 105 -1.67 -19.22 6.02
C LYS A 105 -0.80 -18.93 4.80
N ALA A 106 0.47 -18.58 5.01
CA ALA A 106 1.44 -18.30 3.95
C ALA A 106 1.74 -19.54 3.11
N ALA A 107 2.08 -20.66 3.77
CA ALA A 107 2.38 -21.92 3.10
C ALA A 107 1.16 -22.49 2.35
N SER A 108 -0.05 -22.26 2.86
CA SER A 108 -1.28 -22.72 2.21
C SER A 108 -1.88 -21.76 1.18
N ALA A 109 -1.17 -20.71 0.78
CA ALA A 109 -1.73 -19.63 -0.03
C ALA A 109 -2.18 -20.10 -1.42
N ASP A 110 -1.53 -21.14 -1.96
CA ASP A 110 -1.89 -21.81 -3.21
C ASP A 110 -2.98 -22.90 -3.03
N ASN A 111 -3.50 -23.06 -1.81
CA ASN A 111 -4.44 -24.09 -1.34
C ASN A 111 -3.85 -25.50 -1.17
N VAL A 112 -2.52 -25.63 -1.18
CA VAL A 112 -1.81 -26.86 -0.86
C VAL A 112 -0.93 -26.59 0.36
N LEU A 113 -0.88 -27.53 1.31
CA LEU A 113 0.04 -27.42 2.45
C LEU A 113 0.87 -28.69 2.48
N HIS A 114 2.14 -28.56 2.13
CA HIS A 114 3.06 -29.68 2.02
C HIS A 114 3.56 -30.12 3.40
N GLU A 115 3.88 -31.42 3.54
CA GLU A 115 4.39 -31.96 4.82
C GLU A 115 5.72 -31.30 5.24
N LYS A 116 6.56 -30.91 4.28
CA LYS A 116 7.82 -30.19 4.57
C LYS A 116 7.60 -28.80 5.17
N GLU A 117 6.56 -28.07 4.75
CA GLU A 117 6.18 -26.80 5.37
C GLU A 117 5.69 -27.01 6.79
N LYS A 118 4.84 -28.03 7.02
CA LYS A 118 4.40 -28.39 8.38
C LYS A 118 5.56 -28.76 9.29
N GLU A 119 6.55 -29.50 8.77
CA GLU A 119 7.77 -29.80 9.51
C GLU A 119 8.58 -28.53 9.83
N ALA A 120 8.67 -27.57 8.90
CA ALA A 120 9.36 -26.30 9.14
C ALA A 120 8.63 -25.44 10.17
N ILE A 121 7.30 -25.37 10.11
CA ILE A 121 6.46 -24.73 11.13
C ILE A 121 6.71 -25.38 12.49
N SER A 122 6.73 -26.71 12.56
CA SER A 122 6.99 -27.46 13.79
C SER A 122 8.39 -27.18 14.35
N LYS A 123 9.43 -27.21 13.51
CA LYS A 123 10.81 -26.89 13.91
C LYS A 123 10.93 -25.46 14.44
N LEU A 124 10.24 -24.50 13.82
CA LEU A 124 10.22 -23.12 14.30
C LEU A 124 9.48 -22.99 15.64
N ALA A 125 8.34 -23.67 15.78
CA ALA A 125 7.56 -23.69 17.01
C ALA A 125 8.36 -24.31 18.18
N ASP A 126 9.11 -25.38 17.92
CA ASP A 126 10.02 -26.00 18.89
C ASP A 126 11.10 -25.02 19.35
N LYS A 127 11.72 -24.27 18.41
CA LYS A 127 12.66 -23.19 18.75
C LYS A 127 12.04 -22.10 19.61
N PHE A 128 10.75 -21.83 19.41
CA PHE A 128 9.99 -20.90 20.23
C PHE A 128 9.55 -21.48 21.58
N GLY A 129 9.81 -22.76 21.85
CA GLY A 129 9.40 -23.45 23.07
C GLY A 129 7.89 -23.71 23.14
N LEU A 130 7.21 -23.75 21.99
CA LEU A 130 5.79 -24.08 21.92
C LEU A 130 5.61 -25.59 22.02
N LYS A 131 4.60 -26.03 22.76
CA LYS A 131 4.28 -27.46 22.90
C LYS A 131 3.57 -27.97 21.64
N PRO A 132 3.77 -29.24 21.22
CA PRO A 132 3.09 -29.80 20.04
C PRO A 132 1.57 -29.60 20.02
N ASN A 133 0.89 -29.82 21.14
CA ASN A 133 -0.56 -29.59 21.27
C ASN A 133 -0.97 -28.13 20.94
N VAL A 134 -0.14 -27.13 21.25
CA VAL A 134 -0.42 -25.74 20.88
C VAL A 134 -0.36 -25.56 19.35
N ILE A 135 0.56 -26.25 18.68
CA ILE A 135 0.68 -26.21 17.21
C ILE A 135 -0.54 -26.87 16.57
N GLU A 136 -0.97 -28.02 17.08
CA GLU A 136 -2.19 -28.71 16.64
C GLU A 136 -3.43 -27.82 16.78
N GLN A 137 -3.56 -27.10 17.91
CA GLN A 137 -4.65 -26.14 18.10
C GLN A 137 -4.58 -24.98 17.12
N ILE A 138 -3.38 -24.45 16.84
CA ILE A 138 -3.18 -23.37 15.86
C ILE A 138 -3.58 -23.85 14.45
N GLU A 139 -3.14 -25.04 14.05
CA GLU A 139 -3.51 -25.62 12.77
C GLU A 139 -5.03 -25.83 12.66
N GLN A 140 -5.66 -26.30 13.74
CA GLN A 140 -7.10 -26.49 13.78
C GLN A 140 -7.85 -25.16 13.60
N ILE A 141 -7.44 -24.08 14.28
CA ILE A 141 -8.02 -22.74 14.12
C ILE A 141 -7.88 -22.27 12.66
N PHE A 142 -6.70 -22.45 12.07
CA PHE A 142 -6.48 -22.14 10.65
C PHE A 142 -7.46 -22.89 9.74
N ARG A 143 -7.63 -24.21 9.94
CA ARG A 143 -8.56 -25.04 9.14
C ARG A 143 -10.00 -24.60 9.32
N ASP A 144 -10.42 -24.34 10.55
CA ASP A 144 -11.78 -23.88 10.87
C ASP A 144 -12.08 -22.52 10.22
N GLU A 145 -11.11 -21.61 10.22
CA GLU A 145 -11.23 -20.32 9.53
C GLU A 145 -11.35 -20.47 8.02
N GLN A 146 -10.56 -21.34 7.38
CA GLN A 146 -10.70 -21.57 5.95
C GLN A 146 -12.09 -22.10 5.62
N GLN A 147 -12.59 -23.07 6.40
CA GLN A 147 -13.95 -23.58 6.22
C GLN A 147 -15.01 -22.51 6.42
N LEU A 148 -14.88 -21.69 7.48
CA LEU A 148 -15.82 -20.60 7.76
C LEU A 148 -15.78 -19.52 6.67
N LYS A 149 -14.59 -19.19 6.15
CA LYS A 149 -14.40 -18.27 5.02
C LYS A 149 -15.10 -18.81 3.78
N GLN A 150 -14.95 -20.08 3.45
CA GLN A 150 -15.63 -20.71 2.31
C GLN A 150 -17.16 -20.69 2.48
N LYS A 151 -17.66 -21.05 3.68
CA LYS A 151 -19.11 -20.94 4.01
C LYS A 151 -19.62 -19.51 3.85
N ARG A 152 -18.87 -18.52 4.33
CA ARG A 152 -19.20 -17.09 4.20
C ARG A 152 -19.26 -16.67 2.73
N ILE A 153 -18.28 -17.07 1.93
CA ILE A 153 -18.26 -16.77 0.48
C ILE A 153 -19.48 -17.39 -0.20
N GLN A 154 -19.77 -18.67 0.04
CA GLN A 154 -20.93 -19.36 -0.55
C GLN A 154 -22.26 -18.71 -0.16
N LEU A 155 -22.39 -18.24 1.09
CA LEU A 155 -23.61 -17.60 1.58
C LEU A 155 -23.79 -16.19 1.00
N LEU A 156 -22.72 -15.39 0.94
CA LEU A 156 -22.79 -13.99 0.51
C LEU A 156 -22.74 -13.84 -1.02
N PHE A 157 -22.13 -14.78 -1.71
CA PHE A 157 -21.88 -14.75 -3.15
C PHE A 157 -22.25 -16.11 -3.79
N PRO A 158 -23.52 -16.56 -3.66
CA PRO A 158 -23.95 -17.88 -4.14
C PRO A 158 -23.82 -18.05 -5.65
N ASP A 159 -23.96 -16.95 -6.41
CA ASP A 159 -23.87 -16.92 -7.87
C ASP A 159 -22.46 -16.57 -8.38
N GLY A 160 -21.47 -16.63 -7.50
CA GLY A 160 -20.10 -16.19 -7.75
C GLY A 160 -19.82 -14.78 -7.23
N TYR A 161 -18.55 -14.40 -7.23
CA TYR A 161 -18.14 -13.07 -6.79
C TYR A 161 -18.76 -11.98 -7.66
N PRO A 162 -19.02 -10.79 -7.12
CA PRO A 162 -19.35 -9.64 -7.95
C PRO A 162 -18.20 -9.46 -8.94
N ASP A 163 -18.49 -9.53 -10.24
CA ASP A 163 -17.49 -9.33 -11.27
C ASP A 163 -17.05 -7.86 -11.28
N PHE A 164 -16.06 -7.55 -10.45
CA PHE A 164 -15.39 -6.25 -10.47
C PHE A 164 -14.43 -6.14 -11.67
N THR A 165 -14.16 -7.24 -12.41
CA THR A 165 -13.31 -7.25 -13.62
C THR A 165 -14.05 -6.78 -14.87
N LYS A 166 -15.39 -6.66 -14.82
CA LYS A 166 -16.19 -5.95 -15.83
C LYS A 166 -15.61 -4.56 -16.11
N TYR A 167 -15.03 -3.93 -15.10
CA TYR A 167 -14.12 -2.81 -15.26
C TYR A 167 -12.71 -3.40 -15.21
N LYS A 168 -11.89 -3.22 -16.24
CA LYS A 168 -10.46 -3.56 -16.15
C LYS A 168 -9.86 -2.75 -15.01
N THR A 169 -9.79 -3.32 -13.81
CA THR A 169 -9.24 -2.68 -12.62
C THR A 169 -7.73 -2.72 -12.72
N ARG A 170 -7.18 -2.01 -13.71
CA ARG A 170 -5.89 -1.40 -13.49
C ARG A 170 -6.17 -0.30 -12.48
N THR A 171 -5.66 -0.40 -11.26
CA THR A 171 -5.73 0.71 -10.31
C THR A 171 -5.06 1.89 -11.00
N ALA A 172 -5.86 2.88 -11.41
CA ALA A 172 -5.32 4.05 -12.08
C ALA A 172 -4.51 4.85 -11.07
N CYS A 173 -3.20 4.77 -11.19
CA CYS A 173 -2.25 5.46 -10.31
C CYS A 173 -2.04 6.91 -10.76
N THR A 174 -2.42 7.23 -12.00
CA THR A 174 -2.30 8.56 -12.59
C THR A 174 -3.66 9.14 -12.98
N ASP A 175 -3.75 10.48 -13.04
CA ASP A 175 -4.98 11.15 -13.46
C ASP A 175 -5.35 10.84 -14.93
N SER A 176 -4.36 10.52 -15.77
CA SER A 176 -4.59 10.08 -17.15
C SER A 176 -5.26 8.71 -17.19
N GLU A 177 -4.75 7.75 -16.41
CA GLU A 177 -5.35 6.41 -16.30
C GLU A 177 -6.75 6.48 -15.68
N LYS A 178 -6.99 7.38 -14.72
CA LYS A 178 -8.33 7.60 -14.14
C LYS A 178 -9.30 8.13 -15.19
N ALA A 179 -8.86 9.09 -16.02
CA ALA A 179 -9.66 9.65 -17.10
C ALA A 179 -9.99 8.61 -18.18
N GLU A 180 -9.05 7.71 -18.51
CA GLU A 180 -9.26 6.61 -19.44
C GLU A 180 -10.25 5.58 -18.89
N LEU A 181 -10.09 5.16 -17.63
CA LEU A 181 -11.07 4.27 -16.97
C LEU A 181 -12.46 4.88 -16.92
N PHE A 182 -12.56 6.18 -16.63
CA PHE A 182 -13.83 6.90 -16.61
C PHE A 182 -14.46 6.96 -18.01
N ALA A 183 -13.66 7.18 -19.05
CA ALA A 183 -14.14 7.16 -20.43
C ALA A 183 -14.64 5.77 -20.85
N ASP A 184 -13.92 4.71 -20.47
CA ASP A 184 -14.33 3.32 -20.72
C ASP A 184 -15.61 2.94 -19.97
N PHE A 185 -15.73 3.34 -18.69
CA PHE A 185 -16.96 3.18 -17.91
C PHE A 185 -18.15 3.84 -18.61
N PHE A 186 -18.00 5.11 -19.03
CA PHE A 186 -19.06 5.81 -19.77
C PHE A 186 -19.44 5.06 -21.04
N LYS A 187 -18.44 4.67 -21.86
CA LYS A 187 -18.66 3.92 -23.10
C LYS A 187 -19.42 2.60 -22.88
N GLN A 188 -19.20 1.93 -21.76
CA GLN A 188 -19.78 0.63 -21.51
C GLN A 188 -21.12 0.69 -20.77
N GLU A 189 -21.28 1.55 -19.77
CA GLU A 189 -22.50 1.59 -18.95
C GLU A 189 -23.51 2.62 -19.47
N VAL A 190 -23.03 3.80 -19.90
CA VAL A 190 -23.90 4.89 -20.36
C VAL A 190 -24.33 4.68 -21.81
N TYR A 191 -23.47 4.06 -22.64
CA TYR A 191 -23.76 3.87 -24.06
C TYR A 191 -24.17 2.44 -24.46
N LYS A 192 -24.02 1.41 -23.61
CA LYS A 192 -24.59 0.06 -23.89
C LYS A 192 -25.89 -0.25 -23.15
N ALA A 193 -26.38 0.63 -22.27
CA ALA A 193 -27.78 0.53 -21.83
C ALA A 193 -28.64 0.54 -23.10
N LYS A 194 -29.45 -0.51 -23.26
CA LYS A 194 -30.18 -0.86 -24.48
C LYS A 194 -30.83 0.35 -25.14
N GLU A 195 -30.93 0.29 -26.47
CA GLU A 195 -31.53 1.27 -27.39
C GLU A 195 -32.96 1.78 -27.04
N ASP A 196 -33.55 1.41 -25.91
CA ASP A 196 -34.86 1.86 -25.45
C ASP A 196 -34.77 2.56 -24.09
N ASP A 197 -34.26 3.79 -24.12
CA ASP A 197 -34.83 4.98 -23.49
C ASP A 197 -33.84 6.10 -23.79
N VAL A 198 -34.23 6.94 -24.75
CA VAL A 198 -33.62 8.21 -25.16
C VAL A 198 -32.38 8.60 -24.31
N PRO A 199 -31.15 8.34 -24.79
CA PRO A 199 -29.95 8.46 -23.97
C PRO A 199 -29.87 9.82 -23.28
N PHE A 200 -29.31 9.92 -22.08
CA PHE A 200 -29.06 11.21 -21.41
C PHE A 200 -28.39 12.24 -22.34
N HIS A 201 -27.57 11.76 -23.29
CA HIS A 201 -27.03 12.56 -24.38
C HIS A 201 -28.10 13.22 -25.25
N TYR A 202 -29.19 12.55 -25.62
CA TYR A 202 -30.30 13.16 -26.36
C TYR A 202 -30.99 14.26 -25.55
N HIS A 203 -31.17 14.10 -24.24
CA HIS A 203 -31.69 15.18 -23.39
C HIS A 203 -30.73 16.38 -23.32
N VAL A 204 -29.43 16.14 -23.17
CA VAL A 204 -28.40 17.20 -23.17
C VAL A 204 -28.32 17.87 -24.54
N THR A 205 -28.31 17.10 -25.63
CA THR A 205 -28.27 17.61 -27.00
C THR A 205 -29.53 18.37 -27.35
N ASN A 206 -30.71 17.89 -26.97
CA ASN A 206 -31.96 18.62 -27.18
C ASN A 206 -32.02 19.88 -26.33
N THR A 207 -31.53 19.86 -25.10
CA THR A 207 -31.47 21.05 -24.25
C THR A 207 -30.53 22.10 -24.86
N VAL A 208 -29.36 21.67 -25.34
CA VAL A 208 -28.39 22.53 -26.02
C VAL A 208 -28.95 23.03 -27.35
N GLN A 209 -29.56 22.18 -28.16
CA GLN A 209 -30.16 22.54 -29.44
C GLN A 209 -31.35 23.50 -29.26
N THR A 210 -32.17 23.30 -28.24
CA THR A 210 -33.27 24.21 -27.88
C THR A 210 -32.73 25.58 -27.48
N LYS A 211 -31.68 25.63 -26.64
CA LYS A 211 -31.02 26.90 -26.29
C LYS A 211 -30.40 27.58 -27.50
N ILE A 212 -29.74 26.84 -28.40
CA ILE A 212 -29.19 27.37 -29.64
C ILE A 212 -30.30 27.95 -30.52
N ASN A 213 -31.38 27.20 -30.73
CA ASN A 213 -32.52 27.65 -31.55
C ASN A 213 -33.18 28.90 -30.97
N ASN A 214 -33.30 29.00 -29.64
CA ASN A 214 -33.83 30.20 -28.99
C ASN A 214 -32.93 31.42 -29.20
N VAL A 215 -31.60 31.25 -29.09
CA VAL A 215 -30.63 32.32 -29.35
C VAL A 215 -30.65 32.75 -30.82
N LEU A 216 -30.80 31.81 -31.76
CA LEU A 216 -30.86 32.11 -33.19
C LEU A 216 -32.16 32.84 -33.56
N LYS A 217 -33.30 32.44 -32.99
CA LYS A 217 -34.59 33.15 -33.13
C LYS A 217 -34.52 34.58 -32.60
N GLN A 218 -33.92 34.79 -31.42
CA GLN A 218 -33.72 36.14 -30.87
C GLN A 218 -32.87 37.03 -31.77
N LYS A 219 -31.98 36.45 -32.59
CA LYS A 219 -31.08 37.17 -33.48
C LYS A 219 -31.56 37.24 -34.94
N ASN A 220 -32.74 36.70 -35.25
CA ASN A 220 -33.34 36.71 -36.58
C ASN A 220 -32.46 36.07 -37.68
N ILE A 221 -31.79 34.96 -37.36
CA ILE A 221 -30.89 34.24 -38.29
C ILE A 221 -31.62 33.02 -38.86
N GLU A 222 -31.94 33.01 -40.16
CA GLU A 222 -32.62 31.91 -40.85
C GLU A 222 -31.63 30.95 -41.55
N THR A 223 -31.41 29.75 -41.00
CA THR A 223 -31.19 28.46 -41.74
C THR A 223 -30.82 27.29 -40.78
N PRO A 224 -31.22 26.02 -41.03
CA PRO A 224 -30.91 24.88 -40.15
C PRO A 224 -29.64 24.08 -40.52
N GLU A 225 -29.26 24.00 -41.80
CA GLU A 225 -28.28 22.99 -42.27
C GLU A 225 -26.81 23.44 -42.16
N ILE A 226 -26.54 24.74 -42.33
CA ILE A 226 -25.23 25.34 -42.08
C ILE A 226 -24.92 25.32 -40.56
N THR A 227 -25.97 25.35 -39.74
CA THR A 227 -25.89 25.51 -38.28
C THR A 227 -25.47 24.24 -37.58
N ALA A 228 -25.88 23.05 -38.03
CA ALA A 228 -25.42 21.79 -37.45
C ALA A 228 -23.91 21.59 -37.66
N ASN A 229 -23.41 21.86 -38.87
CA ASN A 229 -21.97 21.79 -39.17
C ASN A 229 -21.15 22.86 -38.44
N VAL A 230 -21.70 24.07 -38.29
CA VAL A 230 -21.05 25.15 -37.53
C VAL A 230 -21.08 24.85 -36.03
N VAL A 231 -22.17 24.33 -35.49
CA VAL A 231 -22.29 23.91 -34.08
C VAL A 231 -21.36 22.74 -33.80
N PHE A 232 -21.33 21.72 -34.67
CA PHE A 232 -20.41 20.59 -34.55
C PHE A 232 -18.96 21.05 -34.57
N LYS A 233 -18.54 21.88 -35.55
CA LYS A 233 -17.19 22.45 -35.60
C LYS A 233 -16.89 23.37 -34.40
N THR A 234 -17.89 24.04 -33.84
CA THR A 234 -17.72 24.90 -32.65
C THR A 234 -17.55 24.06 -31.39
N VAL A 235 -18.33 22.99 -31.22
CA VAL A 235 -18.20 22.03 -30.12
C VAL A 235 -16.87 21.30 -30.23
N GLU A 236 -16.48 20.85 -31.42
CA GLU A 236 -15.19 20.20 -31.67
C GLU A 236 -14.01 21.13 -31.35
N LYS A 237 -14.09 22.41 -31.75
CA LYS A 237 -13.11 23.44 -31.35
C LYS A 237 -13.10 23.67 -29.84
N HIS A 238 -14.25 23.66 -29.18
CA HIS A 238 -14.33 23.84 -27.73
C HIS A 238 -13.70 22.65 -26.99
N VAL A 239 -14.05 21.41 -27.38
CA VAL A 239 -13.45 20.18 -26.82
C VAL A 239 -11.94 20.16 -27.04
N THR A 240 -11.48 20.52 -28.24
CA THR A 240 -10.04 20.60 -28.56
C THR A 240 -9.33 21.63 -27.68
N ARG A 241 -9.90 22.83 -27.51
CA ARG A 241 -9.35 23.87 -26.62
C ARG A 241 -9.31 23.42 -25.17
N THR A 242 -10.35 22.74 -24.69
CA THR A 242 -10.40 22.24 -23.31
C THR A 242 -9.35 21.14 -23.08
N ARG A 243 -9.15 20.24 -24.04
CA ARG A 243 -8.07 19.24 -24.01
C ARG A 243 -6.69 19.89 -23.98
N GLN A 244 -6.43 20.86 -24.86
CA GLN A 244 -5.17 21.60 -24.90
C GLN A 244 -4.89 22.35 -23.59
N ARG A 245 -5.91 23.01 -23.01
CA ARG A 245 -5.78 23.67 -21.70
C ARG A 245 -5.47 22.69 -20.59
N THR A 246 -6.12 21.53 -20.58
CA THR A 246 -5.88 20.47 -19.59
C THR A 246 -4.45 19.93 -19.71
N GLN A 247 -3.97 19.69 -20.93
CA GLN A 247 -2.58 19.29 -21.19
C GLN A 247 -1.57 20.36 -20.75
N GLN A 248 -1.83 21.64 -21.03
CA GLN A 248 -0.96 22.73 -20.58
C GLN A 248 -0.93 22.87 -19.05
N VAL A 249 -2.08 22.71 -18.38
CA VAL A 249 -2.16 22.72 -16.92
C VAL A 249 -1.39 21.53 -16.33
N SER A 250 -1.57 20.34 -16.91
CA SER A 250 -0.82 19.13 -16.52
C SER A 250 0.69 19.31 -16.70
N GLN A 251 1.15 19.84 -17.83
CA GLN A 251 2.58 20.14 -18.07
C GLN A 251 3.12 21.16 -17.06
N LYS A 252 2.39 22.24 -16.80
CA LYS A 252 2.77 23.25 -15.80
C LYS A 252 2.86 22.67 -14.40
N LEU A 253 1.87 21.86 -14.00
CA LEU A 253 1.90 21.14 -12.73
C LEU A 253 3.12 20.24 -12.65
N HIS A 254 3.43 19.49 -13.71
CA HIS A 254 4.59 18.61 -13.74
C HIS A 254 5.93 19.38 -13.62
N THR A 255 6.04 20.54 -14.28
CA THR A 255 7.21 21.44 -14.13
C THR A 255 7.31 22.00 -12.71
N VAL A 256 6.20 22.43 -12.11
CA VAL A 256 6.16 22.93 -10.72
C VAL A 256 6.56 21.84 -9.75
N THR A 257 5.98 20.65 -9.85
CA THR A 257 6.32 19.49 -9.01
C THR A 257 7.81 19.12 -9.13
N ARG A 258 8.37 19.11 -10.36
CA ARG A 258 9.80 18.86 -10.58
C ARG A 258 10.68 19.96 -9.98
N SER A 259 10.27 21.23 -10.07
CA SER A 259 10.99 22.36 -9.45
C SER A 259 10.98 22.27 -7.93
N LEU A 260 9.84 21.92 -7.33
CA LEU A 260 9.70 21.74 -5.88
C LEU A 260 10.52 20.55 -5.39
N SER A 261 10.51 19.43 -6.11
CA SER A 261 11.36 18.26 -5.81
C SER A 261 12.85 18.62 -5.86
N ASN A 262 13.29 19.36 -6.89
CA ASN A 262 14.68 19.79 -7.00
C ASN A 262 15.09 20.76 -5.88
N LYS A 263 14.19 21.68 -5.48
CA LYS A 263 14.43 22.58 -4.34
C LYS A 263 14.51 21.81 -3.02
N ALA A 264 13.66 20.80 -2.81
CA ALA A 264 13.70 19.95 -1.62
C ALA A 264 15.02 19.16 -1.53
N VAL A 265 15.47 18.59 -2.66
CA VAL A 265 16.77 17.90 -2.76
C VAL A 265 17.94 18.87 -2.52
N HIS A 266 17.87 20.08 -3.06
CA HIS A 266 18.90 21.11 -2.83
C HIS A 266 18.96 21.56 -1.36
N GLN A 267 17.80 21.71 -0.70
CA GLN A 267 17.72 22.08 0.71
C GLN A 267 18.28 20.96 1.61
N GLN A 268 17.97 19.70 1.32
CA GLN A 268 18.55 18.56 2.03
C GLN A 268 20.07 18.49 1.88
N HIS A 269 20.59 18.78 0.68
CA HIS A 269 22.04 18.79 0.44
C HIS A 269 22.73 19.94 1.20
N ILE A 270 22.12 21.13 1.29
CA ILE A 270 22.63 22.24 2.10
C ILE A 270 22.66 21.87 3.59
N SER A 271 21.59 21.28 4.12
CA SER A 271 21.55 20.84 5.52
C SER A 271 22.62 19.79 5.81
N TRP A 272 22.87 18.87 4.87
CA TRP A 272 23.91 17.87 5.01
C TRP A 272 25.32 18.49 5.01
N LEU A 273 25.58 19.47 4.13
CA LEU A 273 26.85 20.20 4.10
C LEU A 273 27.08 21.05 5.36
N GLN A 274 26.04 21.63 5.94
CA GLN A 274 26.13 22.37 7.20
C GLN A 274 26.48 21.43 8.37
N VAL A 275 25.83 20.27 8.46
CA VAL A 275 26.16 19.24 9.47
C VAL A 275 27.61 18.77 9.30
N TYR A 276 28.04 18.52 8.07
CA TYR A 276 29.42 18.12 7.77
C TYR A 276 30.44 19.20 8.19
N GLN A 277 30.19 20.47 7.87
CA GLN A 277 31.07 21.58 8.27
C GLN A 277 31.12 21.78 9.78
N SER A 278 29.98 21.67 10.48
CA SER A 278 29.94 21.72 11.95
C SER A 278 30.73 20.57 12.58
N SER A 279 30.69 19.37 11.98
CA SER A 279 31.49 18.24 12.47
C SER A 279 33.00 18.46 12.27
N GLN A 280 33.43 19.04 11.15
CA GLN A 280 34.84 19.34 10.89
C GLN A 280 35.39 20.39 11.86
N LEU A 281 34.59 21.39 12.21
CA LEU A 281 34.97 22.41 13.21
C LEU A 281 35.08 21.82 14.61
N TYR A 282 34.21 20.88 14.97
CA TYR A 282 34.27 20.15 16.24
C TYR A 282 35.56 19.32 16.37
N TRP A 283 35.97 18.63 15.30
CA TRP A 283 37.23 17.87 15.28
C TRP A 283 38.49 18.73 15.29
N GLN A 284 38.39 20.00 14.85
CA GLN A 284 39.50 20.95 14.89
C GLN A 284 39.63 21.66 16.25
N SER A 285 38.56 21.75 17.05
CA SER A 285 38.62 22.34 18.40
C SER A 285 39.10 21.37 19.48
N ASP A 286 38.96 20.06 19.28
CA ASP A 286 39.35 19.03 20.25
C ASP A 286 40.81 18.52 20.04
N GLY A 287 41.58 19.18 19.17
CA GLY A 287 42.94 18.81 18.81
C GLY A 287 44.07 19.50 19.59
N GLU A 288 43.75 20.36 20.56
CA GLU A 288 44.77 21.01 21.42
C GLU A 288 44.82 20.36 22.81
N ASP A 289 45.77 19.44 22.95
CA ASP A 289 46.54 19.06 24.14
C ASP A 289 45.89 19.21 25.53
N HIS A 290 45.24 18.13 25.99
CA HIS A 290 45.17 17.83 27.43
C HIS A 290 45.49 16.35 27.69
N GLU A 291 46.79 16.01 27.72
CA GLU A 291 47.27 14.83 28.44
C GLU A 291 47.23 15.10 29.94
N GLY A 292 46.17 14.61 30.60
CA GLY A 292 46.09 14.49 32.06
C GLY A 292 45.90 13.02 32.46
N PRO A 293 46.55 12.53 33.53
CA PRO A 293 46.49 11.12 33.90
C PRO A 293 45.11 10.74 34.42
N ILE A 294 44.64 9.57 33.98
CA ILE A 294 43.38 8.96 34.39
C ILE A 294 43.58 8.40 35.81
N ASP A 295 43.10 9.13 36.81
CA ASP A 295 42.91 8.59 38.16
C ASP A 295 41.63 7.75 38.22
N ALA A 296 41.81 6.50 38.63
CA ALA A 296 40.76 5.54 38.88
C ALA A 296 40.24 5.68 40.31
N ASP A 297 39.24 6.53 40.53
CA ASP A 297 38.31 6.40 41.65
C ASP A 297 37.09 7.29 41.40
N PHE A 298 35.89 6.72 41.27
CA PHE A 298 34.64 7.36 41.70
C PHE A 298 33.47 6.37 41.58
N GLY A 299 33.27 5.62 42.65
CA GLY A 299 31.95 5.10 42.97
C GLY A 299 31.02 6.20 43.51
N SER A 300 29.72 5.98 43.31
CA SER A 300 28.60 6.59 44.07
C SER A 300 28.27 8.07 43.82
N ARG A 301 27.18 8.35 43.07
CA ARG A 301 26.01 9.12 43.55
C ARG A 301 24.97 9.38 42.45
N MET A 302 23.72 9.48 42.91
CA MET A 302 22.54 10.12 42.30
C MET A 302 21.59 9.24 41.45
N TYR A 303 20.64 8.60 42.14
CA TYR A 303 19.26 8.50 41.67
C TYR A 303 18.49 9.75 42.12
N PRO A 304 17.66 10.38 41.27
CA PRO A 304 16.66 11.34 41.73
C PRO A 304 15.39 10.63 42.19
N SER A 305 14.94 10.98 43.39
CA SER A 305 13.66 10.60 43.99
C SER A 305 12.49 11.29 43.31
N THR A 306 11.41 10.54 43.08
CA THR A 306 10.08 11.03 42.71
C THR A 306 9.39 11.71 43.89
N PRO A 307 8.67 12.83 43.71
CA PRO A 307 7.80 13.36 44.75
C PRO A 307 6.40 12.74 44.66
N SER A 308 5.91 12.26 45.79
CA SER A 308 4.52 11.86 46.03
C SER A 308 3.68 13.05 46.50
N SER A 309 2.55 13.26 45.84
CA SER A 309 1.27 13.71 46.42
C SER A 309 0.14 13.01 45.68
#